data_AF-A0A2G7GQD1-F1
#
_entry.id   AF-A0A2G7GQD1-F1
#
_cell.length_a   1.000
_cell.length_b   1.000
_cell.length_c   1.000
_cell.angle_alpha   90.00
_cell.angle_beta   90.00
_cell.angle_gamma   90.00
#
_symmetry.space_group_name_H-M   'P 1'
#
loop_
_entity.id
_entity.type
_entity.pdbx_description
1 polymer ?
#
loop_
_entity_poly.entity_id
_entity_poly.type
_entity_poly.pdbx_seq_one_letter_code
_entity_poly.pdbx_strand_id
1 'polypeptide(L)'
;MKDQLDWQNLLEKLSQASDEDAVEAAKLLSQQDHEQSILSLIQFARSKQPPYRRELALYALAWMHNSQFIDTFIQVLGDLSEVENVRGQAAEALGMLFDQNSGQIYYHKAESALLEHISDSSPVVRFWCCYGLGNMRSHRAVEQLKAIQAQDHVLCPGWWYVSKEAEDALARIAGQGNNDSTLANLATFAEEDRVLAELGMSDYTAMLEQED
;
A
#
# COMPACT_ATOMS: atom_id res chain seq x y z
N MET A 1 5.42 -31.77 12.87
CA MET A 1 6.79 -31.84 12.28
C MET A 1 6.81 -31.51 10.79
N LYS A 2 5.77 -31.83 10.00
CA LYS A 2 5.64 -31.40 8.59
C LYS A 2 5.40 -29.89 8.44
N ASP A 3 4.54 -29.29 9.27
CA ASP A 3 4.20 -27.85 9.17
C ASP A 3 5.33 -26.91 9.59
N GLN A 4 6.27 -27.40 10.41
CA GLN A 4 7.39 -26.59 10.93
C GLN A 4 8.49 -26.39 9.89
N LEU A 5 8.61 -27.32 8.92
CA LEU A 5 9.58 -27.23 7.84
C LEU A 5 9.11 -26.30 6.71
N ASP A 6 7.80 -26.05 6.62
CA ASP A 6 7.21 -25.34 5.48
C ASP A 6 7.44 -23.82 5.60
N TRP A 7 7.04 -23.19 6.71
CA TRP A 7 7.18 -21.73 6.85
C TRP A 7 8.63 -21.26 6.95
N GLN A 8 9.54 -22.08 7.50
CA GLN A 8 10.98 -21.74 7.53
C GLN A 8 11.57 -21.74 6.13
N ASN A 9 11.20 -22.71 5.29
CA ASN A 9 11.59 -22.75 3.89
C ASN A 9 11.01 -21.56 3.12
N LEU A 10 9.74 -21.20 3.37
CA LEU A 10 9.12 -20.03 2.76
C LEU A 10 9.83 -18.73 3.17
N LEU A 11 10.24 -18.57 4.43
CA LEU A 11 11.05 -17.41 4.85
C LEU A 11 12.44 -17.39 4.20
N GLU A 12 13.07 -18.54 4.03
CA GLU A 12 14.33 -18.65 3.29
C GLU A 12 14.16 -18.24 1.82
N LYS A 13 13.08 -18.72 1.16
CA LYS A 13 12.73 -18.33 -0.21
C LYS A 13 12.44 -16.84 -0.32
N LEU A 14 11.64 -16.30 0.59
CA LEU A 14 11.37 -14.86 0.68
C LEU A 14 12.69 -14.08 0.78
N SER A 15 13.70 -14.60 1.47
CA SER A 15 14.99 -13.91 1.63
C SER A 15 15.89 -14.00 0.41
N GLN A 16 16.09 -15.20 -0.15
CA GLN A 16 17.22 -15.51 -1.02
C GLN A 16 16.84 -15.96 -2.43
N ALA A 17 15.56 -16.27 -2.69
CA ALA A 17 15.15 -16.78 -4.00
C ALA A 17 15.02 -15.65 -5.03
N SER A 18 14.61 -16.03 -6.25
CA SER A 18 14.22 -15.08 -7.30
C SER A 18 13.07 -14.19 -6.84
N ASP A 19 12.84 -13.05 -7.52
CA ASP A 19 11.72 -12.17 -7.17
C ASP A 19 10.36 -12.87 -7.33
N GLU A 20 10.22 -13.69 -8.36
CA GLU A 20 9.03 -14.51 -8.60
C GLU A 20 8.79 -15.50 -7.43
N ASP A 21 9.83 -16.23 -7.02
CA ASP A 21 9.73 -17.19 -5.92
C ASP A 21 9.51 -16.53 -4.56
N ALA A 22 10.08 -15.33 -4.36
CA ALA A 22 9.90 -14.56 -3.13
C ALA A 22 8.46 -14.04 -3.01
N VAL A 23 7.86 -13.60 -4.11
CA VAL A 23 6.44 -13.21 -4.17
C VAL A 23 5.55 -14.40 -3.84
N GLU A 24 5.81 -15.56 -4.44
CA GLU A 24 5.05 -16.77 -4.15
C GLU A 24 5.21 -17.20 -2.68
N ALA A 25 6.42 -17.11 -2.14
CA ALA A 25 6.65 -17.38 -0.73
C ALA A 25 5.88 -16.43 0.19
N ALA A 26 5.82 -15.13 -0.12
CA ALA A 26 5.04 -14.16 0.63
C ALA A 26 3.53 -14.49 0.62
N LYS A 27 2.97 -14.86 -0.54
CA LYS A 27 1.57 -15.28 -0.68
C LYS A 27 1.25 -16.54 0.13
N LEU A 28 2.17 -17.51 0.15
CA LEU A 28 1.98 -18.73 0.94
C LEU A 28 2.11 -18.44 2.43
N LEU A 29 3.04 -17.55 2.83
CA LEU A 29 3.19 -17.10 4.21
C LEU A 29 1.94 -16.36 4.71
N SER A 30 1.28 -15.55 3.89
CA SER A 30 0.07 -14.81 4.28
C SER A 30 -1.13 -15.71 4.60
N GLN A 31 -1.09 -16.98 4.17
CA GLN A 31 -2.13 -17.97 4.43
C GLN A 31 -1.87 -18.79 5.71
N GLN A 32 -0.74 -18.55 6.39
CA GLN A 32 -0.35 -19.27 7.60
C GLN A 32 -0.80 -18.52 8.86
N ASP A 33 -1.24 -19.27 9.87
CA ASP A 33 -1.59 -18.75 11.19
C ASP A 33 -0.66 -19.30 12.29
N HIS A 34 0.55 -19.74 11.91
CA HIS A 34 1.52 -20.26 12.86
C HIS A 34 2.21 -19.12 13.60
N GLU A 35 2.00 -19.01 14.92
CA GLU A 35 2.52 -17.91 15.77
C GLU A 35 4.01 -17.62 15.55
N GLN A 36 4.87 -18.65 15.54
CA GLN A 36 6.31 -18.45 15.32
C GLN A 36 6.63 -17.95 13.90
N SER A 37 5.84 -18.33 12.90
CA SER A 37 6.00 -17.86 11.53
C SER A 37 5.70 -16.36 11.47
N ILE A 38 4.58 -15.96 12.08
CA ILE A 38 4.16 -14.57 12.21
C ILE A 38 5.23 -13.73 12.92
N LEU A 39 5.73 -14.20 14.08
CA LEU A 39 6.78 -13.49 14.81
C LEU A 39 8.06 -13.35 13.97
N SER A 40 8.44 -14.39 13.23
CA SER A 40 9.61 -14.37 12.36
C SER A 40 9.41 -13.42 11.17
N LEU A 41 8.21 -13.36 10.60
CA LEU A 41 7.86 -12.46 9.50
C LEU A 41 7.85 -10.98 9.94
N ILE A 42 7.34 -10.69 11.15
CA ILE A 42 7.42 -9.35 11.76
C ILE A 42 8.89 -8.93 11.96
N GLN A 43 9.73 -9.83 12.48
CA GLN A 43 11.17 -9.56 12.64
C GLN A 43 11.84 -9.35 11.28
N PHE A 44 11.47 -10.13 10.28
CA PHE A 44 11.97 -10.01 8.91
C PHE A 44 11.64 -8.64 8.31
N ALA A 45 10.38 -8.20 8.41
CA ALA A 45 9.91 -6.90 7.92
C ALA A 45 10.67 -5.70 8.53
N ARG A 46 11.24 -5.87 9.73
CA ARG A 46 11.99 -4.83 10.46
C ARG A 46 13.50 -5.04 10.46
N SER A 47 13.98 -6.00 9.68
CA SER A 47 15.39 -6.40 9.66
C SER A 47 16.21 -5.56 8.67
N LYS A 48 17.46 -5.97 8.42
CA LYS A 48 18.33 -5.39 7.38
C LYS A 48 18.31 -6.14 6.05
N GLN A 49 17.28 -6.97 5.81
CA GLN A 49 17.06 -7.64 4.52
C GLN A 49 16.90 -6.61 3.40
N PRO A 50 17.06 -6.95 2.11
CA PRO A 50 16.84 -5.99 1.03
C PRO A 50 15.44 -5.35 1.09
N PRO A 51 15.26 -4.07 0.74
CA PRO A 51 13.98 -3.38 0.92
C PRO A 51 12.79 -4.07 0.27
N TYR A 52 12.96 -4.53 -0.98
CA TYR A 52 11.92 -5.28 -1.68
C TYR A 52 11.48 -6.56 -0.92
N ARG A 53 12.39 -7.23 -0.22
CA ARG A 53 12.01 -8.39 0.62
C ARG A 53 11.21 -7.96 1.85
N ARG A 54 11.56 -6.83 2.47
CA ARG A 54 10.81 -6.28 3.63
C ARG A 54 9.40 -5.84 3.20
N GLU A 55 9.29 -5.22 2.03
CA GLU A 55 8.01 -4.88 1.39
C GLU A 55 7.14 -6.14 1.23
N LEU A 56 7.66 -7.22 0.64
CA LEU A 56 6.94 -8.49 0.51
C LEU A 56 6.54 -9.11 1.86
N ALA A 57 7.35 -8.93 2.91
CA ALA A 57 6.99 -9.38 4.25
C ALA A 57 5.82 -8.58 4.84
N LEU A 58 5.79 -7.26 4.64
CA LEU A 58 4.67 -6.41 5.06
C LEU A 58 3.41 -6.71 4.26
N TYR A 59 3.54 -6.93 2.95
CA TYR A 59 2.47 -7.43 2.09
C TYR A 59 1.87 -8.71 2.69
N ALA A 60 2.70 -9.71 2.99
CA ALA A 60 2.22 -10.96 3.55
C ALA A 60 1.48 -10.78 4.90
N LEU A 61 1.98 -9.90 5.77
CA LEU A 61 1.29 -9.55 7.03
C LEU A 61 -0.04 -8.82 6.79
N ALA A 62 -0.14 -7.96 5.78
CA ALA A 62 -1.37 -7.23 5.46
C ALA A 62 -2.51 -8.17 5.05
N TRP A 63 -2.19 -9.18 4.23
CA TRP A 63 -3.13 -10.20 3.74
C TRP A 63 -3.60 -11.21 4.78
N MET A 64 -2.96 -11.25 5.95
CA MET A 64 -3.46 -12.00 7.10
C MET A 64 -4.63 -11.29 7.80
N HIS A 65 -4.88 -10.01 7.48
CA HIS A 65 -5.96 -9.19 8.03
C HIS A 65 -6.06 -9.21 9.57
N ASN A 66 -4.91 -9.29 10.25
CA ASN A 66 -4.84 -9.38 11.69
C ASN A 66 -4.38 -8.05 12.29
N SER A 67 -5.22 -7.50 13.17
CA SER A 67 -4.98 -6.19 13.78
C SER A 67 -3.81 -6.17 14.77
N GLN A 68 -3.28 -7.33 15.17
CA GLN A 68 -2.06 -7.39 15.99
C GLN A 68 -0.82 -6.78 15.28
N PHE A 69 -0.87 -6.59 13.96
CA PHE A 69 0.23 -6.04 13.17
C PHE A 69 0.23 -4.50 13.06
N ILE A 70 -0.80 -3.83 13.57
CA ILE A 70 -0.92 -2.37 13.45
C ILE A 70 0.30 -1.64 14.01
N ASP A 71 0.83 -2.10 15.14
CA ASP A 71 2.00 -1.47 15.75
C ASP A 71 3.25 -1.62 14.89
N THR A 72 3.39 -2.75 14.19
CA THR A 72 4.46 -2.98 13.21
C THR A 72 4.31 -2.03 12.03
N PHE A 73 3.12 -1.92 11.45
CA PHE A 73 2.87 -1.05 10.30
C PHE A 73 3.09 0.43 10.63
N ILE A 74 2.63 0.89 11.80
CA ILE A 74 2.87 2.27 12.25
C ILE A 74 4.35 2.54 12.46
N GLN A 75 5.09 1.61 13.06
CA GLN A 75 6.53 1.78 13.26
C GLN A 75 7.30 1.89 11.94
N VAL A 76 6.94 1.08 10.94
CA VAL A 76 7.58 1.14 9.62
C VAL A 76 7.21 2.43 8.88
N LEU A 77 5.94 2.81 8.88
CA LEU A 77 5.48 4.05 8.25
C LEU A 77 6.18 5.29 8.85
N GLY A 78 6.39 5.30 10.17
CA GLY A 78 7.04 6.39 10.89
C GLY A 78 8.57 6.42 10.84
N ASP A 79 9.23 5.41 10.27
CA ASP A 79 10.67 5.40 10.12
C ASP A 79 11.10 6.19 8.87
N LEU A 80 11.35 7.49 9.02
CA LEU A 80 11.76 8.34 7.90
C LEU A 80 13.11 7.97 7.28
N SER A 81 13.89 7.08 7.91
CA SER A 81 15.12 6.51 7.34
C SER A 81 14.87 5.27 6.48
N GLU A 82 13.68 4.69 6.57
CA GLU A 82 13.23 3.57 5.75
C GLU A 82 12.93 4.04 4.32
N VAL A 83 13.07 3.17 3.33
CA VAL A 83 12.77 3.50 1.93
C VAL A 83 11.27 3.66 1.70
N GLU A 84 10.92 4.54 0.77
CA GLU A 84 9.55 4.95 0.53
C GLU A 84 8.60 3.81 0.15
N ASN A 85 9.05 2.80 -0.59
CA ASN A 85 8.21 1.65 -0.95
C ASN A 85 7.82 0.82 0.28
N VAL A 86 8.75 0.63 1.22
CA VAL A 86 8.49 -0.12 2.45
C VAL A 86 7.57 0.66 3.38
N ARG A 87 7.75 1.99 3.48
CA ARG A 87 6.81 2.88 4.19
C ARG A 87 5.42 2.87 3.55
N GLY A 88 5.37 2.95 2.21
CA GLY A 88 4.13 2.91 1.43
C GLY A 88 3.34 1.63 1.64
N GLN A 89 4.01 0.47 1.57
CA GLN A 89 3.40 -0.82 1.86
C GLN A 89 2.82 -0.90 3.28
N ALA A 90 3.47 -0.26 4.27
CA ALA A 90 2.95 -0.18 5.63
C ALA A 90 1.69 0.71 5.72
N ALA A 91 1.64 1.83 4.98
CA ALA A 91 0.44 2.66 4.87
C ALA A 91 -0.72 1.92 4.17
N GLU A 92 -0.44 1.19 3.09
CA GLU A 92 -1.40 0.33 2.40
C GLU A 92 -1.97 -0.72 3.36
N ALA A 93 -1.08 -1.42 4.09
CA ALA A 93 -1.46 -2.46 5.04
C ALA A 93 -2.39 -1.92 6.14
N LEU A 94 -2.12 -0.71 6.65
CA LEU A 94 -3.04 -0.04 7.58
C LEU A 94 -4.42 0.16 6.94
N GLY A 95 -4.48 0.65 5.69
CA GLY A 95 -5.74 0.82 4.95
C GLY A 95 -6.51 -0.47 4.69
N MET A 96 -5.82 -1.56 4.35
CA MET A 96 -6.41 -2.88 4.10
C MET A 96 -7.11 -3.45 5.34
N LEU A 97 -6.59 -3.20 6.55
CA LEU A 97 -7.22 -3.67 7.77
C LEU A 97 -8.61 -3.07 8.01
N PHE A 98 -8.91 -1.88 7.47
CA PHE A 98 -10.23 -1.25 7.59
C PHE A 98 -11.18 -1.62 6.46
N ASP A 99 -10.64 -1.89 5.27
CA ASP A 99 -11.41 -2.51 4.19
C ASP A 99 -12.02 -3.86 4.64
N GLN A 100 -11.24 -4.65 5.38
CA GLN A 100 -11.67 -5.95 5.91
C GLN A 100 -12.33 -5.90 7.29
N ASN A 101 -12.62 -4.70 7.82
CA ASN A 101 -13.19 -4.49 9.17
C ASN A 101 -12.39 -5.07 10.35
N SER A 102 -11.13 -5.47 10.16
CA SER A 102 -10.27 -6.03 11.21
C SER A 102 -9.61 -4.96 12.11
N GLY A 103 -9.46 -3.73 11.63
CA GLY A 103 -8.69 -2.66 12.30
C GLY A 103 -9.42 -1.86 13.38
N GLN A 104 -10.71 -2.11 13.62
CA GLN A 104 -11.60 -1.15 14.32
C GLN A 104 -11.15 -0.76 15.73
N ILE A 105 -10.63 -1.70 16.52
CA ILE A 105 -10.18 -1.41 17.90
C ILE A 105 -8.96 -0.46 17.94
N TYR A 106 -8.25 -0.30 16.83
CA TYR A 106 -7.08 0.56 16.70
C TYR A 106 -7.30 1.75 15.76
N TYR A 107 -8.56 2.06 15.41
CA TYR A 107 -8.93 3.12 14.48
C TYR A 107 -8.15 4.41 14.72
N HIS A 108 -8.21 4.98 15.93
CA HIS A 108 -7.56 6.26 16.20
C HIS A 108 -6.03 6.22 16.08
N LYS A 109 -5.42 5.06 16.37
CA LYS A 109 -3.97 4.88 16.29
C LYS A 109 -3.51 4.85 14.83
N ALA A 110 -4.19 4.05 14.00
CA ALA A 110 -3.94 3.98 12.56
C ALA A 110 -4.25 5.31 11.87
N GLU A 111 -5.38 5.95 12.20
CA GLU A 111 -5.78 7.24 11.64
C GLU A 111 -4.74 8.32 11.91
N SER A 112 -4.22 8.37 13.14
CA SER A 112 -3.23 9.39 13.51
C SER A 112 -1.91 9.19 12.76
N ALA A 113 -1.45 7.94 12.59
CA ALA A 113 -0.24 7.64 11.83
C ALA A 113 -0.39 7.99 10.34
N LEU A 114 -1.54 7.65 9.73
CA LEU A 114 -1.79 8.00 8.33
C LEU A 114 -1.93 9.51 8.11
N LEU A 115 -2.57 10.23 9.04
CA LEU A 115 -2.65 11.70 8.99
C LEU A 115 -1.29 12.37 9.15
N GLU A 116 -0.41 11.82 9.99
CA GLU A 116 0.95 12.32 10.20
C GLU A 116 1.79 12.24 8.91
N HIS A 117 1.57 11.21 8.09
CA HIS A 117 2.35 10.95 6.87
C HIS A 117 1.62 11.24 5.56
N ILE A 118 0.42 11.84 5.60
CA ILE A 118 -0.33 12.22 4.39
C ILE A 118 0.39 13.26 3.52
N SER A 119 1.38 13.97 4.08
CA SER A 119 2.24 14.92 3.38
C SER A 119 3.71 14.46 3.30
N ASP A 120 3.97 13.15 3.31
CA ASP A 120 5.30 12.56 3.13
C ASP A 120 5.97 13.03 1.81
N SER A 121 7.29 13.09 1.78
CA SER A 121 8.03 13.53 0.59
C SER A 121 7.83 12.58 -0.61
N SER A 122 7.55 11.30 -0.37
CA SER A 122 7.31 10.32 -1.41
C SER A 122 5.84 10.28 -1.86
N PRO A 123 5.56 10.33 -3.19
CA PRO A 123 4.21 10.14 -3.70
C PRO A 123 3.64 8.75 -3.36
N VAL A 124 4.48 7.71 -3.22
CA VAL A 124 4.05 6.36 -2.84
C VAL A 124 3.41 6.36 -1.45
N VAL A 125 4.05 7.02 -0.48
CA VAL A 125 3.54 7.09 0.89
C VAL A 125 2.26 7.93 0.94
N ARG A 126 2.24 9.10 0.28
CA ARG A 126 1.05 9.96 0.25
C ARG A 126 -0.14 9.28 -0.39
N PHE A 127 0.07 8.56 -1.50
CA PHE A 127 -0.96 7.77 -2.18
C PHE A 127 -1.59 6.77 -1.22
N TRP A 128 -0.77 5.95 -0.55
CA TRP A 128 -1.27 4.93 0.35
C TRP A 128 -1.86 5.48 1.66
N CYS A 129 -1.42 6.66 2.10
CA CYS A 129 -2.08 7.40 3.18
C CYS A 129 -3.49 7.87 2.76
N CYS A 130 -3.65 8.39 1.54
CA CYS A 130 -4.97 8.76 1.00
C CYS A 130 -5.90 7.54 0.94
N TYR A 131 -5.40 6.43 0.39
CA TYR A 131 -6.10 5.15 0.35
C TYR A 131 -6.58 4.69 1.73
N GLY A 132 -5.67 4.64 2.70
CA GLY A 132 -5.99 4.19 4.05
C GLY A 132 -7.03 5.08 4.74
N LEU A 133 -6.88 6.40 4.65
CA LEU A 133 -7.82 7.36 5.24
C LEU A 133 -9.21 7.29 4.58
N GLY A 134 -9.26 7.02 3.27
CA GLY A 134 -10.49 6.74 2.53
C GLY A 134 -11.20 5.49 3.04
N ASN A 135 -10.49 4.36 3.17
CA ASN A 135 -11.06 3.11 3.68
C ASN A 135 -11.55 3.23 5.13
N MET A 136 -10.84 4.02 5.94
CA MET A 136 -11.25 4.35 7.30
C MET A 136 -12.45 5.28 7.37
N ARG A 137 -12.83 5.93 6.26
CA ARG A 137 -13.83 7.01 6.23
C ARG A 137 -13.47 8.15 7.20
N SER A 138 -12.19 8.52 7.24
CA SER A 138 -11.69 9.54 8.17
C SER A 138 -12.16 10.95 7.81
N HIS A 139 -13.21 11.42 8.49
CA HIS A 139 -13.65 12.81 8.38
C HIS A 139 -12.57 13.83 8.81
N ARG A 140 -11.60 13.42 9.63
CA ARG A 140 -10.46 14.26 10.05
C ARG A 140 -9.48 14.53 8.91
N ALA A 141 -9.47 13.70 7.86
CA ALA A 141 -8.57 13.84 6.71
C ALA A 141 -9.11 14.77 5.61
N VAL A 142 -10.38 15.18 5.68
CA VAL A 142 -11.09 15.83 4.55
C VAL A 142 -10.37 17.07 4.02
N GLU A 143 -9.89 17.95 4.90
CA GLU A 143 -9.25 19.19 4.45
C GLU A 143 -7.86 18.93 3.82
N GLN A 144 -7.08 18.00 4.38
CA GLN A 144 -5.80 17.58 3.79
C GLN A 144 -6.02 16.87 2.44
N LEU A 145 -7.02 16.00 2.33
CA LEU A 145 -7.35 15.30 1.08
C LEU A 145 -7.79 16.27 -0.01
N LYS A 146 -8.59 17.30 0.31
CA LYS A 146 -8.94 18.36 -0.66
C LYS A 146 -7.70 19.14 -1.13
N ALA A 147 -6.76 19.41 -0.21
CA ALA A 147 -5.53 20.10 -0.57
C ALA A 147 -4.69 19.25 -1.54
N ILE A 148 -4.54 17.95 -1.26
CA ILE A 148 -3.83 16.98 -2.12
C ILE A 148 -4.52 16.86 -3.48
N GLN A 149 -5.85 16.70 -3.51
CA GLN A 149 -6.64 16.64 -4.73
C GLN A 149 -6.37 17.86 -5.64
N ALA A 150 -6.23 19.05 -5.06
CA ALA A 150 -6.06 20.29 -5.81
C ALA A 150 -4.60 20.59 -6.21
N GLN A 151 -3.60 19.95 -5.60
CA GLN A 151 -2.20 20.39 -5.69
C GLN A 151 -1.20 19.27 -6.03
N ASP A 152 -1.51 18.02 -5.73
CA ASP A 152 -0.56 16.91 -5.81
C ASP A 152 -0.80 16.01 -7.02
N HIS A 153 -0.43 16.52 -8.19
CA HIS A 153 -0.55 15.84 -9.47
C HIS A 153 0.67 14.96 -9.79
N VAL A 154 1.35 14.45 -8.77
CA VAL A 154 2.48 13.52 -8.94
C VAL A 154 1.95 12.10 -9.16
N LEU A 155 2.53 11.38 -10.14
CA LEU A 155 2.23 9.97 -10.39
C LEU A 155 2.83 9.09 -9.28
N CYS A 156 2.02 8.20 -8.70
CA CYS A 156 2.52 7.10 -7.89
C CYS A 156 2.97 5.95 -8.83
N PRO A 157 4.25 5.51 -8.82
CA PRO A 157 4.73 4.46 -9.73
C PRO A 157 3.90 3.17 -9.65
N GLY A 158 3.46 2.68 -10.81
CA GLY A 158 2.59 1.49 -10.90
C GLY A 158 1.11 1.73 -10.59
N TRP A 159 0.75 2.95 -10.23
CA TRP A 159 -0.61 3.39 -9.89
C TRP A 159 -0.98 4.66 -10.67
N TRP A 160 -1.84 5.50 -10.11
CA TRP A 160 -2.28 6.77 -10.69
C TRP A 160 -1.84 7.97 -9.84
N TYR A 161 -2.30 9.16 -10.22
CA TYR A 161 -1.96 10.41 -9.55
C TYR A 161 -2.43 10.44 -8.09
N VAL A 162 -1.60 10.97 -7.19
CA VAL A 162 -1.96 11.12 -5.77
C VAL A 162 -3.25 11.97 -5.62
N SER A 163 -3.41 13.01 -6.43
CA SER A 163 -4.64 13.83 -6.46
C SER A 163 -5.89 13.02 -6.78
N LYS A 164 -5.80 12.01 -7.65
CA LYS A 164 -6.93 11.17 -8.03
C LYS A 164 -7.26 10.15 -6.94
N GLU A 165 -6.26 9.61 -6.25
CA GLU A 165 -6.49 8.80 -5.05
C GLU A 165 -7.14 9.60 -3.91
N ALA A 166 -6.75 10.87 -3.74
CA ALA A 166 -7.39 11.76 -2.77
C ALA A 166 -8.86 12.04 -3.11
N GLU A 167 -9.21 12.19 -4.39
CA GLU A 167 -10.60 12.26 -4.85
C GLU A 167 -11.38 11.00 -4.49
N ASP A 168 -10.83 9.81 -4.78
CA ASP A 168 -11.47 8.53 -4.47
C ASP A 168 -11.64 8.32 -2.95
N ALA A 169 -10.67 8.77 -2.15
CA ALA A 169 -10.76 8.76 -0.70
C ALA A 169 -11.87 9.68 -0.19
N LEU A 170 -12.01 10.89 -0.74
CA LEU A 170 -13.11 11.81 -0.42
C LEU A 170 -14.47 11.21 -0.79
N ALA A 171 -14.58 10.53 -1.93
CA ALA A 171 -15.80 9.83 -2.32
C ALA A 171 -16.14 8.69 -1.33
N ARG A 172 -15.15 7.89 -0.91
CA ARG A 172 -15.33 6.85 0.13
C ARG A 172 -15.80 7.44 1.46
N ILE A 173 -15.21 8.57 1.90
CA ILE A 173 -15.63 9.28 3.12
C ILE A 173 -17.06 9.80 3.01
N ALA A 174 -17.47 10.28 1.83
CA ALA A 174 -18.84 10.75 1.56
C ALA A 174 -19.87 9.61 1.43
N GLY A 175 -19.44 8.34 1.48
CA GLY A 175 -20.31 7.18 1.26
C GLY A 175 -20.68 6.94 -0.21
N GLN A 176 -19.90 7.51 -1.14
CA GLN A 176 -20.12 7.46 -2.59
C GLN A 176 -19.20 6.46 -3.33
N GLY A 177 -18.33 5.74 -2.61
CA GLY A 177 -17.39 4.79 -3.20
C GLY A 177 -18.01 3.44 -3.56
N ASN A 178 -17.76 2.95 -4.78
CA ASN A 178 -17.92 1.53 -5.12
C ASN A 178 -16.84 0.71 -4.41
N ASN A 179 -17.21 -0.42 -3.81
CA ASN A 179 -16.29 -1.38 -3.17
C ASN A 179 -15.37 -2.12 -4.18
N ASP A 180 -15.31 -1.68 -5.44
CA ASP A 180 -14.72 -2.39 -6.59
C ASP A 180 -13.65 -1.55 -7.34
N SER A 181 -13.24 -0.42 -6.79
CA SER A 181 -12.44 0.60 -7.50
C SER A 181 -11.04 0.13 -7.93
N THR A 182 -10.46 -0.90 -7.30
CA THR A 182 -9.17 -1.46 -7.74
C THR A 182 -9.27 -2.30 -9.01
N LEU A 183 -10.38 -3.02 -9.23
CA LEU A 183 -10.56 -3.87 -10.43
C LEU A 183 -11.19 -3.13 -11.60
N ALA A 184 -12.13 -2.21 -11.32
CA ALA A 184 -12.77 -1.42 -12.36
C ALA A 184 -11.78 -0.45 -13.03
N ASN A 185 -10.87 0.16 -12.26
CA ASN A 185 -9.92 1.14 -12.78
C ASN A 185 -8.84 0.51 -13.69
N LEU A 186 -8.43 -0.75 -13.45
CA LEU A 186 -7.52 -1.47 -14.35
C LEU A 186 -8.09 -1.62 -15.77
N ALA A 187 -9.41 -1.72 -15.92
CA ALA A 187 -10.07 -1.80 -17.22
C ALA A 187 -10.16 -0.43 -17.91
N THR A 188 -10.38 0.65 -17.17
CA THR A 188 -10.52 2.00 -17.73
C THR A 188 -9.20 2.55 -18.27
N PHE A 189 -8.07 2.29 -17.60
CA PHE A 189 -6.75 2.72 -18.07
C PHE A 189 -6.26 1.94 -19.30
N ALA A 190 -6.60 0.67 -19.42
CA ALA A 190 -6.34 -0.10 -20.64
C ALA A 190 -7.11 0.46 -21.85
N GLU A 191 -8.29 1.04 -21.63
CA GLU A 191 -9.08 1.68 -22.68
C GLU A 191 -8.52 3.07 -23.04
N GLU A 192 -8.08 3.87 -22.06
CA GLU A 192 -7.48 5.20 -22.30
C GLU A 192 -6.12 5.09 -23.03
N ASP A 193 -5.23 4.20 -22.59
CA ASP A 193 -3.95 3.96 -23.29
C ASP A 193 -4.16 3.41 -24.70
N ARG A 194 -5.19 2.58 -24.89
CA ARG A 194 -5.58 2.07 -26.21
C ARG A 194 -6.11 3.19 -27.11
N VAL A 195 -6.96 4.08 -26.60
CA VAL A 195 -7.49 5.22 -27.36
C VAL A 195 -6.36 6.20 -27.74
N LEU A 196 -5.42 6.46 -26.84
CA LEU A 196 -4.26 7.30 -27.13
C LEU A 196 -3.31 6.65 -28.16
N ALA A 197 -3.14 5.33 -28.11
CA ALA A 197 -2.39 4.58 -29.13
C ALA A 197 -3.10 4.55 -30.49
N GLU A 198 -4.43 4.39 -30.53
CA GLU A 198 -5.24 4.43 -31.76
C GLU A 198 -5.24 5.85 -32.40
N LEU A 199 -5.09 6.90 -31.59
CA LEU A 199 -4.92 8.29 -32.05
C LEU A 199 -3.47 8.66 -32.40
N GLY A 200 -2.50 7.75 -32.22
CA GLY A 200 -1.08 8.00 -32.50
C GLY A 200 -0.40 8.96 -31.53
N MET A 201 -0.93 9.11 -30.32
CA MET A 201 -0.54 10.09 -29.30
C MET A 201 0.18 9.44 -28.09
N SER A 202 0.85 8.30 -28.29
CA SER A 202 1.43 7.49 -27.21
C SER A 202 2.64 8.11 -26.47
N ASP A 203 3.12 9.27 -26.90
CA ASP A 203 4.31 9.96 -26.35
C ASP A 203 3.97 11.25 -25.58
N TYR A 204 2.72 11.40 -25.09
CA TYR A 204 2.29 12.61 -24.39
C TYR A 204 3.12 12.93 -23.13
N THR A 205 3.66 11.90 -22.46
CA THR A 205 4.58 12.03 -21.33
C THR A 205 5.89 12.72 -21.70
N ALA A 206 6.38 12.58 -22.94
CA ALA A 206 7.60 13.24 -23.42
C ALA A 206 7.36 14.70 -23.86
N MET A 207 6.10 15.11 -24.13
CA MET A 207 5.77 16.49 -24.51
C MET A 207 5.65 17.43 -23.30
N LEU A 208 5.29 16.93 -22.11
CA LEU A 208 5.17 17.75 -20.90
C LEU A 208 6.53 18.08 -20.24
N GLU A 209 7.61 17.42 -20.67
CA GLU A 209 8.98 17.70 -20.20
C GLU A 209 9.71 18.77 -21.04
N GLN A 210 9.04 19.44 -22.00
CA GLN A 210 9.65 20.46 -22.87
C GLN A 210 9.05 21.88 -22.79
N GLU A 211 8.23 22.18 -21.79
CA GLU A 211 7.89 23.59 -21.50
C GLU A 211 8.47 23.96 -20.12
N ASP A 212 9.44 24.88 -20.16
CA ASP A 212 10.21 25.47 -19.05
C ASP A 212 9.38 26.00 -17.87
#